data_AF-A0A4R5VWP8-F1
#
_entry.id   AF-A0A4R5VWP8-F1
#
_cell.length_a   1.000
_cell.length_b   1.000
_cell.length_c   1.000
_cell.angle_alpha   90.00
_cell.angle_beta   90.00
_cell.angle_gamma   90.00
#
_symmetry.space_group_name_H-M   'P 1'
#
loop_
_entity.id
_entity.type
_entity.pdbx_description
1 polymer ?
#
loop_
_entity_poly.entity_id
_entity_poly.type
_entity_poly.pdbx_seq_one_letter_code
_entity_poly.pdbx_strand_id
1 'polypeptide(L)'
;MDITVFHRDFKTQLLVIRTAGLLFSPKVFLNGVQLVRGNGGYSVHNDAGFDVTIELKTKLFNPIPTVKIDGEDVHLASSAGWVKTASLSRAG
;
A
#
# COMPACT_ATOMS: atom_id res chain seq x y z
N MET A 1 -5.24 12.71 3.44
CA MET A 1 -5.69 11.71 4.41
C MET A 1 -4.71 10.56 4.36
N ASP A 2 -4.38 9.97 5.50
CA ASP A 2 -3.45 8.84 5.56
C ASP A 2 -4.22 7.54 5.61
N ILE A 3 -3.86 6.59 4.75
CA ILE A 3 -4.47 5.27 4.64
C ILE A 3 -3.37 4.23 4.86
N THR A 4 -3.50 3.45 5.93
CA THR A 4 -2.61 2.32 6.18
C THR A 4 -2.94 1.19 5.22
N VAL A 5 -1.91 0.64 4.59
CA VAL A 5 -2.01 -0.47 3.64
C VAL A 5 -1.56 -1.75 4.35
N PHE A 6 -2.44 -2.74 4.41
CA PHE A 6 -2.11 -4.05 4.95
C PHE A 6 -1.82 -5.00 3.79
N HIS A 7 -0.63 -5.58 3.78
CA HIS A 7 -0.23 -6.55 2.77
C HIS A 7 0.66 -7.63 3.39
N ARG A 8 0.57 -8.86 2.87
CA ARG A 8 1.26 -10.03 3.44
C ARG A 8 2.79 -9.92 3.39
N ASP A 9 3.32 -9.09 2.50
CA ASP A 9 4.77 -8.89 2.34
C ASP A 9 5.31 -7.78 3.28
N PHE A 10 4.41 -7.03 3.91
CA PHE A 10 4.71 -5.92 4.82
C PHE A 10 4.00 -6.17 6.16
N LYS A 11 4.37 -7.23 6.87
CA LYS A 11 3.83 -7.61 8.19
C LYS A 11 4.47 -6.81 9.32
N THR A 12 5.77 -6.55 9.23
CA THR A 12 6.55 -5.82 10.23
C THR A 12 6.79 -4.37 9.84
N GLN A 13 6.69 -4.07 8.54
CA GLN A 13 6.80 -2.73 7.98
C GLN A 13 5.43 -2.05 7.88
N LEU A 14 5.40 -0.74 8.14
CA LEU A 14 4.21 0.09 8.05
C LEU A 14 4.17 0.80 6.70
N LEU A 15 3.28 0.36 5.81
CA LEU A 15 3.01 1.03 4.54
C LEU A 15 1.84 2.01 4.66
N VAL A 16 2.05 3.27 4.32
CA VAL A 16 1.03 4.33 4.40
C VAL A 16 0.94 5.08 3.08
N ILE A 17 -0.29 5.29 2.62
CA ILE A 17 -0.58 6.15 1.48
C ILE A 17 -1.23 7.43 1.99
N ARG A 18 -0.54 8.54 1.74
CA ARG A 18 -1.09 9.87 1.98
C ARG A 18 -1.78 10.33 0.71
N THR A 19 -3.10 10.28 0.72
CA THR A 19 -3.91 10.93 -0.32
C THR A 19 -3.83 12.44 -0.13
N ALA A 20 -3.56 13.15 -1.20
CA ALA A 20 -3.67 14.60 -1.24
C ALA A 20 -4.98 14.98 -1.97
N GLY A 21 -5.46 16.21 -1.82
CA GLY A 21 -6.69 16.66 -2.49
C GLY A 21 -6.59 16.54 -4.02
N LEU A 22 -7.70 16.76 -4.74
CA LEU A 22 -7.84 16.55 -6.20
C LEU A 22 -6.72 17.12 -7.09
N LEU A 23 -5.95 18.10 -6.61
CA LEU A 23 -4.88 18.78 -7.35
C LEU A 23 -3.46 18.24 -7.07
N PHE A 24 -3.30 17.31 -6.13
CA PHE A 24 -1.99 16.84 -5.68
C PHE A 24 -1.89 15.32 -5.79
N SER A 25 -0.74 14.83 -6.25
CA SER A 25 -0.50 13.39 -6.35
C SER A 25 -0.39 12.73 -4.97
N PRO A 26 -0.92 11.50 -4.79
CA PRO A 26 -0.75 10.74 -3.56
C PRO A 26 0.72 10.37 -3.34
N LYS A 27 1.12 10.30 -2.07
CA LYS A 27 2.48 9.96 -1.64
C LYS A 27 2.48 8.63 -0.91
N VAL A 28 3.55 7.86 -1.06
CA VAL A 28 3.75 6.59 -0.35
C VAL A 28 4.82 6.76 0.71
N PHE A 29 4.58 6.19 1.89
CA PHE A 29 5.50 6.17 3.01
C PHE A 29 5.70 4.73 3.47
N LEU A 30 6.95 4.35 3.74
CA LEU A 30 7.32 3.07 4.35
C LEU A 30 8.03 3.35 5.67
N ASN A 31 7.51 2.85 6.78
CA ASN A 31 8.04 3.11 8.13
C ASN A 31 8.22 4.60 8.43
N GLY A 32 7.32 5.44 7.90
CA GLY A 32 7.37 6.89 8.04
C GLY A 32 8.31 7.62 7.07
N VAL A 33 9.10 6.90 6.27
CA VAL A 33 9.98 7.48 5.24
C VAL A 33 9.20 7.64 3.94
N GLN A 34 9.18 8.86 3.38
CA GLN A 34 8.54 9.11 2.09
C GLN A 34 9.35 8.43 0.97
N LEU A 35 8.68 7.60 0.19
CA LEU A 35 9.28 6.94 -0.97
C LEU A 35 9.34 7.91 -2.16
N VAL A 36 10.39 7.75 -2.97
CA VAL A 36 10.54 8.46 -4.23
C VAL A 36 9.95 7.60 -5.35
N ARG A 37 9.12 8.21 -6.19
CA ARG A 37 8.53 7.53 -7.34
C ARG A 37 9.57 7.40 -8.44
N GLY A 38 9.82 6.18 -8.90
CA GLY A 38 10.63 5.87 -10.07
C GLY A 38 9.78 5.60 -11.32
N ASN A 39 10.41 5.04 -12.35
CA ASN A 39 9.70 4.59 -13.55
C ASN A 39 8.77 3.42 -13.20
N GLY A 40 7.46 3.61 -13.36
CA GLY A 40 6.45 2.57 -13.15
C GLY A 40 5.87 2.51 -11.73
N GLY A 41 6.58 2.96 -10.70
CA GLY A 41 6.09 2.85 -9.31
C GLY A 41 7.09 3.27 -8.25
N TYR A 42 6.92 2.72 -7.05
CA TYR A 42 7.83 2.85 -5.92
C TYR A 42 8.49 1.49 -5.66
N SER A 43 9.80 1.39 -5.81
CA SER A 43 10.54 0.17 -5.52
C SER A 43 10.99 0.18 -4.06
N VAL A 44 10.66 -0.87 -3.32
CA VAL A 44 11.02 -1.04 -1.90
C VAL A 44 11.37 -2.48 -1.59
N HIS A 45 12.06 -2.71 -0.48
CA HIS A 45 12.29 -4.04 0.04
C HIS A 45 11.18 -4.44 1.00
N ASN A 46 10.63 -5.63 0.81
CA ASN A 46 9.65 -6.19 1.74
C ASN A 46 10.31 -6.77 3.00
N ASP A 47 9.51 -7.37 3.89
CA ASP A 47 10.01 -8.00 5.13
C ASP A 47 10.99 -9.15 4.87
N ALA A 48 10.89 -9.81 3.72
CA ALA A 48 11.76 -10.90 3.31
C ALA A 48 13.02 -10.42 2.56
N GLY A 49 13.20 -9.11 2.37
CA GLY A 49 14.35 -8.52 1.69
C GLY A 49 14.28 -8.58 0.16
N PHE A 50 13.12 -8.89 -0.42
CA PHE A 50 12.93 -8.88 -1.88
C PHE A 50 12.48 -7.51 -2.36
N ASP A 51 12.91 -7.15 -3.57
CA ASP A 51 12.42 -5.98 -4.29
C ASP A 51 10.96 -6.18 -4.71
N VAL A 52 10.12 -5.25 -4.26
CA VAL A 52 8.69 -5.19 -4.52
C VAL A 52 8.35 -3.84 -5.15
N THR A 53 7.49 -3.86 -6.15
CA THR A 53 7.02 -2.64 -6.83
C THR A 53 5.63 -2.28 -6.35
N ILE A 54 5.48 -1.06 -5.84
CA ILE A 54 4.20 -0.48 -5.45
C ILE A 54 3.75 0.50 -6.55
N GLU A 55 2.57 0.28 -7.11
CA GLU A 55 1.96 1.18 -8.10
C GLU A 55 0.75 1.88 -7.50
N LEU A 56 0.58 3.16 -7.84
CA LEU A 56 -0.64 3.92 -7.53
C LEU A 56 -1.36 4.29 -8.82
N LYS A 57 -2.62 3.88 -8.93
CA LYS A 57 -3.52 4.24 -10.04
C LYS A 57 -4.61 5.17 -9.52
N THR A 58 -4.51 6.45 -9.87
CA THR A 58 -5.51 7.48 -9.55
C THR A 58 -6.52 7.60 -10.70
N LYS A 59 -7.81 7.79 -10.37
CA LYS A 59 -8.86 8.14 -11.35
C LYS A 59 -9.24 9.60 -11.17
N LEU A 60 -9.60 10.29 -12.26
CA LEU A 60 -9.85 11.75 -12.27
C LEU A 60 -10.90 12.22 -11.24
N PHE A 61 -11.86 11.36 -10.91
CA PHE A 61 -12.96 11.66 -9.98
C PHE A 61 -12.93 10.81 -8.69
N ASN A 62 -11.83 10.10 -8.41
CA ASN A 62 -11.69 9.31 -7.18
C ASN A 62 -10.43 9.75 -6.40
N PRO A 63 -10.58 10.37 -5.22
CA PRO A 63 -9.45 10.82 -4.41
C PRO A 63 -8.69 9.67 -3.72
N ILE A 64 -9.24 8.45 -3.72
CA ILE A 64 -8.60 7.25 -3.18
C ILE A 64 -7.97 6.47 -4.35
N PRO A 65 -6.64 6.35 -4.41
CA PRO A 65 -5.97 5.59 -5.46
C PRO A 65 -6.20 4.09 -5.28
N THR A 66 -6.21 3.35 -6.39
CA THR A 66 -5.99 1.90 -6.34
C THR A 66 -4.49 1.64 -6.17
N VAL A 67 -4.16 0.67 -5.34
CA VAL A 67 -2.78 0.30 -5.02
C VAL A 67 -2.52 -1.07 -5.60
N LYS A 68 -1.39 -1.23 -6.31
CA LYS A 68 -0.89 -2.55 -6.67
C LYS A 68 0.43 -2.81 -5.99
N ILE A 69 0.64 -4.03 -5.52
CA ILE A 69 1.91 -4.50 -4.97
C ILE A 69 2.28 -5.75 -5.76
N ASP A 70 3.38 -5.69 -6.53
CA ASP A 70 3.79 -6.75 -7.48
C ASP A 70 2.65 -7.24 -8.39
N GLY A 71 1.83 -6.29 -8.85
CA GLY A 71 0.68 -6.56 -9.72
C GLY A 71 -0.61 -6.97 -9.01
N GLU A 72 -0.55 -7.36 -7.73
CA GLU A 72 -1.72 -7.70 -6.90
C GLU A 72 -2.48 -6.43 -6.50
N ASP A 73 -3.79 -6.38 -6.75
CA ASP A 73 -4.64 -5.25 -6.37
C ASP A 73 -4.91 -5.26 -4.86
N VAL A 74 -4.40 -4.24 -4.17
CA VAL A 74 -4.62 -4.04 -2.74
C VAL A 74 -5.78 -3.09 -2.54
N HIS A 75 -6.87 -3.65 -2.01
CA HIS A 75 -8.05 -2.89 -1.66
C HIS A 75 -7.76 -2.04 -0.43
N LEU A 76 -7.60 -0.73 -0.64
CA LEU A 76 -7.61 0.25 0.43
C LEU A 76 -9.00 0.28 1.06
N ALA A 77 -9.19 -0.45 2.15
CA ALA A 77 -10.43 -0.40 2.91
C ALA A 77 -10.70 1.06 3.28
N SER A 78 -11.84 1.59 2.85
CA SER A 78 -12.26 2.97 3.09
C SER A 78 -12.59 3.15 4.58
N SER A 79 -11.59 3.23 5.45
CA SER A 79 -11.69 3.62 6.86
C SER A 79 -12.81 2.97 7.71
N ALA A 80 -13.41 1.87 7.28
CA ALA A 80 -14.49 1.19 7.98
C ALA A 80 -14.38 -0.32 7.76
N GLY A 81 -14.08 -1.05 8.83
CA GLY A 81 -14.17 -2.51 8.86
C GLY A 81 -12.83 -3.21 8.63
N TRP A 82 -12.11 -3.42 9.73
CA TRP A 82 -11.12 -4.49 9.83
C TRP A 82 -11.74 -5.83 9.45
N VAL A 83 -11.13 -6.56 8.52
CA VAL A 83 -11.28 -8.03 8.47
C VAL A 83 -9.91 -8.64 8.70
N LYS A 84 -9.73 -9.07 9.95
CA LYS A 84 -8.62 -9.87 10.43
C LYS A 84 -8.79 -11.30 9.89
N THR A 85 -8.15 -11.64 8.79
CA THR A 85 -7.97 -13.06 8.39
C THR A 85 -6.53 -13.48 8.66
N ALA A 86 -6.24 -13.64 9.95
CA ALA A 86 -5.17 -14.53 10.38
C ALA A 86 -5.75 -15.96 10.36
N SER A 87 -5.83 -16.57 9.18
CA SER A 87 -6.10 -18.02 9.10
C SER A 87 -4.80 -18.75 9.38
N LEU A 88 -4.53 -18.92 10.68
CA LEU A 88 -3.67 -19.98 11.21
C LEU A 88 -4.31 -21.32 10.82
N SER A 89 -3.69 -22.01 9.85
CA SER A 89 -3.88 -23.45 9.67
C SER A 89 -2.56 -24.13 9.95
N ARG A 90 -2.22 -24.26 11.24
CA ARG A 90 -1.25 -25.24 11.72
C ARG A 90 -1.97 -26.20 12.65
N ALA A 91 -2.32 -27.36 12.12
CA ALA A 91 -2.46 -28.65 12.78
C ALA A 91 -2.48 -29.66 11.62
N GLY A 92 -1.53 -30.57 11.47
CA GLY A 92 -1.05 -31.47 12.52
C GLY A 92 -1.77 -32.78 12.31
#